data_AF-A0A8R1DHU5-F1
#
_entry.id   AF-A0A8R1DHU5-F1
#
_cell.length_a   1.000
_cell.length_b   1.000
_cell.length_c   1.000
_cell.angle_alpha   90.00
_cell.angle_beta   90.00
_cell.angle_gamma   90.00
#
_symmetry.space_group_name_H-M   'P 1'
#
loop_
_entity.id
_entity.type
_entity.pdbx_description
1 polymer ?
#
loop_
_entity_poly.entity_id
_entity_poly.type
_entity_poly.pdbx_seq_one_letter_code
_entity_poly.pdbx_strand_id
1 'polypeptide(L)'
;MFSDVLKRINAHEIYKRHIDIFHAVTYDNIEGIVAAFVRGQPFDVKDRNGNTVLHLATKLNRRLLCRAICVFAPHLDLWNVKNNDGMIPIEITDDANLVVTTSKVSTAPPQLVLFRSYAPRIDPKEFEQLGYFDPNKILLWKAIRCTSAAPVYFPGFNGMADGAIFCNNPCIMAMTEFAKLKKIENYRGRVSF
;
A
#
# COMPACT_ATOMS: atom_id res chain seq x y z
N MET A 1 -27.12 -24.30 1.72
CA MET A 1 -25.74 -23.78 1.59
C MET A 1 -25.66 -22.41 0.90
N PHE A 2 -26.11 -22.22 -0.36
CA PHE A 2 -26.22 -20.86 -0.97
C PHE A 2 -27.24 -19.93 -0.27
N SER A 3 -28.33 -20.50 0.27
CA SER A 3 -29.35 -19.77 1.04
C SER A 3 -28.84 -19.20 2.35
N ASP A 4 -27.90 -19.88 3.02
CA ASP A 4 -27.56 -19.60 4.42
C ASP A 4 -26.54 -18.48 4.57
N VAL A 5 -25.70 -18.29 3.54
CA VAL A 5 -24.81 -17.12 3.41
C VAL A 5 -25.61 -15.87 3.06
N LEU A 6 -26.61 -15.98 2.19
CA LEU A 6 -27.50 -14.87 1.81
C LEU A 6 -28.42 -14.44 2.96
N LYS A 7 -28.92 -15.36 3.79
CA LYS A 7 -29.68 -15.02 5.01
C LYS A 7 -28.85 -14.27 6.06
N ARG A 8 -27.53 -14.50 6.09
CA ARG A 8 -26.59 -13.74 6.93
C ARG A 8 -26.30 -12.34 6.37
N ILE A 9 -26.94 -11.93 5.28
CA ILE A 9 -26.91 -10.56 4.77
C ILE A 9 -28.37 -10.13 4.54
N ASN A 10 -29.08 -9.72 5.61
CA ASN A 10 -30.18 -8.73 5.61
C ASN A 10 -29.76 -7.46 4.83
N ALA A 11 -29.55 -7.60 3.54
CA ALA A 11 -29.93 -6.60 2.58
C ALA A 11 -31.41 -6.88 2.34
N HIS A 12 -32.29 -6.19 3.06
CA HIS A 12 -33.72 -6.26 2.78
C HIS A 12 -33.92 -5.87 1.29
N GLU A 13 -34.28 -6.89 0.50
CA GLU A 13 -35.28 -6.84 -0.56
C GLU A 13 -35.14 -5.95 -1.81
N ILE A 14 -34.04 -5.26 -2.10
CA ILE A 14 -34.01 -4.37 -3.29
C ILE A 14 -33.19 -4.88 -4.50
N TYR A 15 -32.22 -5.80 -4.34
CA TYR A 15 -31.20 -6.01 -5.38
C TYR A 15 -31.17 -7.39 -6.07
N LYS A 16 -32.32 -8.06 -6.25
CA LYS A 16 -32.37 -9.40 -6.88
C LYS A 16 -31.99 -9.46 -8.39
N ARG A 17 -31.66 -8.35 -9.04
CA ARG A 17 -31.24 -8.30 -10.47
C ARG A 17 -30.08 -7.35 -10.81
N HIS A 18 -29.50 -6.68 -9.82
CA HIS A 18 -28.41 -5.73 -10.04
C HIS A 18 -27.08 -6.39 -9.70
N ILE A 19 -26.05 -6.18 -10.53
CA ILE A 19 -24.67 -6.46 -10.13
C ILE A 19 -24.42 -5.61 -8.89
N ASP A 20 -24.34 -6.28 -7.74
CA ASP A 20 -23.96 -5.64 -6.49
C ASP A 20 -22.48 -5.26 -6.59
N ILE A 21 -22.16 -4.00 -6.30
CA ILE A 21 -20.78 -3.50 -6.31
C ILE A 21 -19.91 -4.36 -5.39
N PHE A 22 -20.45 -4.81 -4.25
CA PHE A 22 -19.74 -5.71 -3.34
C PHE A 22 -19.50 -7.09 -3.95
N HIS A 23 -20.44 -7.62 -4.73
CA HIS A 23 -20.22 -8.86 -5.47
C HIS A 23 -19.14 -8.67 -6.53
N ALA A 24 -19.14 -7.55 -7.25
CA ALA A 24 -18.09 -7.27 -8.23
C ALA A 24 -16.69 -7.20 -7.59
N VAL A 25 -16.57 -6.56 -6.42
CA VAL A 25 -15.31 -6.55 -5.65
C VAL A 25 -14.90 -7.92 -5.16
N THR A 26 -15.86 -8.68 -4.62
CA THR A 26 -15.59 -10.01 -4.02
C THR A 26 -15.01 -10.98 -5.06
N TYR A 27 -15.46 -10.90 -6.30
CA TYR A 27 -15.05 -11.80 -7.40
C TYR A 27 -14.02 -11.19 -8.35
N ASP A 28 -13.38 -10.08 -7.96
CA ASP A 28 -12.37 -9.38 -8.78
C ASP A 28 -12.84 -8.97 -10.18
N ASN A 29 -14.12 -8.61 -10.29
CA ASN A 29 -14.76 -8.29 -11.56
C ASN A 29 -14.71 -6.78 -11.84
N ILE A 30 -13.68 -6.35 -12.57
CA ILE A 30 -13.52 -4.95 -12.96
C ILE A 30 -14.64 -4.45 -13.88
N GLU A 31 -15.13 -5.29 -14.79
CA GLU A 31 -16.23 -4.93 -15.70
C GLU A 31 -17.51 -4.67 -14.90
N GLY A 32 -17.75 -5.44 -13.84
CA GLY A 32 -18.84 -5.21 -12.91
C GLY A 32 -18.77 -3.83 -12.24
N ILE A 33 -17.57 -3.41 -11.81
CA ILE A 33 -17.35 -2.08 -11.21
C ILE A 33 -17.49 -0.96 -12.25
N VAL A 34 -16.96 -1.13 -13.46
CA VAL A 34 -17.14 -0.17 -14.55
C VAL A 34 -18.62 -0.03 -14.91
N ALA A 35 -19.33 -1.15 -15.03
CA ALA A 35 -20.74 -1.16 -15.37
C ALA A 35 -21.62 -0.62 -14.22
N ALA A 36 -21.18 -0.70 -12.97
CA ALA A 36 -21.79 -0.01 -11.84
C ALA A 36 -21.64 1.51 -11.95
N PHE A 37 -20.44 1.98 -12.28
CA PHE A 37 -20.15 3.41 -12.50
C PHE A 37 -20.97 3.99 -13.65
N VAL A 38 -21.01 3.31 -14.81
CA VAL A 38 -21.80 3.75 -15.98
C VAL A 38 -23.30 3.83 -15.66
N ARG A 39 -23.80 2.99 -14.76
CA ARG A 39 -25.20 3.01 -14.31
C ARG A 39 -25.48 4.03 -13.21
N GLY A 40 -24.48 4.78 -12.75
CA GLY A 40 -24.64 5.75 -11.66
C GLY A 40 -24.97 5.09 -10.32
N GLN A 41 -24.53 3.85 -10.09
CA GLN A 41 -24.72 3.23 -8.78
C GLN A 41 -23.90 3.97 -7.71
N PRO A 42 -24.43 4.12 -6.48
CA PRO A 42 -23.72 4.77 -5.39
C PRO A 42 -22.54 3.92 -4.90
N PHE A 43 -21.35 4.54 -4.76
CA PHE A 43 -20.13 3.90 -4.24
C PHE A 43 -19.91 4.15 -2.73
N ASP A 44 -20.74 4.98 -2.11
CA ASP A 44 -20.72 5.30 -0.66
C ASP A 44 -21.42 4.25 0.20
N VAL A 45 -21.95 3.20 -0.42
CA VAL A 45 -22.62 2.10 0.28
C VAL A 45 -21.64 1.40 1.23
N LYS A 46 -22.12 1.10 2.43
CA LYS A 46 -21.38 0.40 3.49
C LYS A 46 -21.98 -0.98 3.75
N ASP A 47 -21.12 -1.95 4.07
CA ASP A 47 -21.54 -3.25 4.56
C ASP A 47 -22.00 -3.17 6.03
N ARG A 48 -22.35 -4.33 6.61
CA ARG A 48 -22.78 -4.45 8.01
C ARG A 48 -21.72 -4.04 9.04
N ASN A 49 -20.46 -4.09 8.65
CA ASN A 49 -19.33 -3.72 9.48
C ASN A 49 -18.92 -2.25 9.23
N GLY A 50 -19.70 -1.49 8.45
CA GLY A 50 -19.39 -0.11 8.08
C GLY A 50 -18.32 0.01 7.00
N ASN A 51 -17.86 -1.11 6.42
CA ASN A 51 -16.85 -1.10 5.36
C ASN A 51 -17.47 -0.62 4.06
N THR A 52 -16.87 0.41 3.48
CA THR A 52 -17.16 0.81 2.09
C THR A 52 -16.62 -0.22 1.09
N VAL A 53 -17.00 -0.06 -0.18
CA VAL A 53 -16.47 -0.83 -1.30
C VAL A 53 -14.94 -0.82 -1.34
N LEU A 54 -14.32 0.32 -0.99
CA LEU A 54 -12.86 0.46 -0.95
C LEU A 54 -12.23 -0.39 0.17
N HIS A 55 -12.82 -0.43 1.36
CA HIS A 55 -12.36 -1.28 2.46
C HIS A 55 -12.37 -2.77 2.09
N LEU A 56 -13.39 -3.23 1.35
CA LEU A 56 -13.45 -4.62 0.89
C LEU A 56 -12.44 -4.90 -0.21
N ALA A 57 -12.24 -3.96 -1.14
CA ALA A 57 -11.23 -4.10 -2.18
C ALA A 57 -9.81 -4.14 -1.59
N THR A 58 -9.54 -3.34 -0.54
CA THR A 58 -8.26 -3.35 0.17
C THR A 58 -8.07 -4.63 0.97
N LYS A 59 -9.09 -5.06 1.74
CA LYS A 59 -9.05 -6.32 2.49
C LYS A 59 -8.79 -7.56 1.62
N LEU A 60 -9.33 -7.57 0.40
CA LEU A 60 -9.16 -8.65 -0.57
C LEU A 60 -7.94 -8.47 -1.49
N ASN A 61 -7.10 -7.46 -1.25
CA ASN A 61 -5.92 -7.12 -2.05
C ASN A 61 -6.21 -6.97 -3.56
N ARG A 62 -7.36 -6.39 -3.92
CA ARG A 62 -7.79 -6.19 -5.31
C ARG A 62 -7.27 -4.88 -5.89
N ARG A 63 -5.96 -4.83 -6.15
CA ARG A 63 -5.24 -3.61 -6.57
C ARG A 63 -5.90 -2.85 -7.74
N LEU A 64 -6.35 -3.56 -8.77
CA LEU A 64 -6.99 -2.93 -9.93
C LEU A 64 -8.34 -2.30 -9.56
N LEU A 65 -9.11 -2.96 -8.71
CA LEU A 65 -10.39 -2.44 -8.23
C LEU A 65 -10.20 -1.25 -7.29
N CYS A 66 -9.22 -1.29 -6.37
CA CYS A 66 -8.90 -0.13 -5.53
C CYS A 66 -8.61 1.11 -6.38
N ARG A 67 -7.82 0.94 -7.45
CA ARG A 67 -7.52 2.03 -8.40
C ARG A 67 -8.78 2.51 -9.13
N ALA A 68 -9.57 1.59 -9.65
CA ALA A 68 -10.82 1.93 -10.35
C ALA A 68 -11.78 2.72 -9.44
N ILE A 69 -11.98 2.26 -8.19
CA ILE A 69 -12.85 2.92 -7.21
C ILE A 69 -12.35 4.33 -6.89
N CYS A 70 -11.05 4.53 -6.65
CA CYS A 70 -10.49 5.86 -6.39
C CYS A 70 -10.64 6.82 -7.58
N VAL A 71 -10.63 6.30 -8.82
CA VAL A 71 -10.82 7.08 -10.05
C VAL A 71 -12.30 7.40 -10.31
N PHE A 72 -13.21 6.47 -10.03
CA PHE A 72 -14.64 6.62 -10.28
C PHE A 72 -15.35 7.45 -9.20
N ALA A 73 -14.87 7.39 -7.97
CA ALA A 73 -15.51 8.05 -6.82
C ALA A 73 -14.57 8.99 -6.04
N PRO A 74 -13.81 9.90 -6.68
CA PRO A 74 -12.88 10.77 -5.97
C PRO A 74 -13.60 11.79 -5.07
N HIS A 75 -14.82 12.20 -5.44
CA HIS A 75 -15.63 13.16 -4.70
C HIS A 75 -16.18 12.60 -3.38
N LEU A 76 -16.18 11.28 -3.21
CA LEU A 76 -16.70 10.61 -2.00
C LEU A 76 -15.63 10.42 -0.92
N ASP A 77 -14.36 10.76 -1.21
CA ASP A 77 -13.24 10.70 -0.25
C ASP A 77 -13.18 9.35 0.50
N LEU A 78 -13.46 8.25 -0.20
CA LEU A 78 -13.68 6.92 0.39
C LEU A 78 -12.47 6.39 1.17
N TRP A 79 -11.27 6.91 0.90
CA TRP A 79 -10.03 6.54 1.58
C TRP A 79 -9.89 7.13 3.00
N ASN A 80 -10.71 8.12 3.37
CA ASN A 80 -10.75 8.69 4.71
C ASN A 80 -11.95 8.20 5.54
N VAL A 81 -12.87 7.45 4.92
CA VAL A 81 -14.07 6.94 5.60
C VAL A 81 -13.65 5.85 6.57
N LYS A 82 -14.17 5.91 7.80
CA LYS A 82 -13.96 4.88 8.83
C LYS A 82 -15.07 3.84 8.82
N ASN A 83 -14.70 2.60 9.04
CA ASN A 83 -15.62 1.50 9.31
C ASN A 83 -16.13 1.52 10.77
N ASN A 84 -16.92 0.54 11.18
CA ASN A 84 -17.43 0.46 12.56
C ASN A 84 -16.33 0.22 13.61
N ASP A 85 -15.17 -0.30 13.20
CA ASP A 85 -13.99 -0.47 14.05
C ASP A 85 -13.15 0.81 14.14
N GLY A 86 -13.55 1.89 13.46
CA GLY A 86 -12.83 3.15 13.41
C GLY A 86 -11.64 3.17 12.46
N MET A 87 -11.44 2.11 11.68
CA MET A 87 -10.32 1.95 10.74
C MET A 87 -10.66 2.51 9.36
N ILE A 88 -9.68 3.12 8.70
CA ILE A 88 -9.77 3.54 7.28
C ILE A 88 -9.34 2.39 6.33
N PRO A 89 -9.64 2.45 5.00
CA PRO A 89 -9.39 1.33 4.09
C PRO A 89 -7.95 0.84 4.03
N ILE A 90 -6.98 1.75 4.20
CA ILE A 90 -5.56 1.42 4.19
C ILE A 90 -5.11 0.71 5.47
N GLU A 91 -5.79 0.94 6.59
CA GLU A 91 -5.47 0.28 7.87
C GLU A 91 -5.98 -1.17 7.93
N ILE A 92 -6.93 -1.54 7.05
CA ILE A 92 -7.45 -2.91 6.94
C ILE A 92 -6.49 -3.84 6.19
N THR A 93 -5.56 -3.31 5.40
CA THR A 93 -4.66 -4.17 4.63
C THR A 93 -3.62 -4.80 5.54
N ASP A 94 -3.46 -6.11 5.46
CA ASP A 94 -2.28 -6.79 5.99
C ASP A 94 -1.06 -6.36 5.15
N ASP A 95 -0.28 -5.45 5.73
CA ASP A 95 0.95 -4.79 5.28
C ASP A 95 1.53 -5.23 3.92
N ALA A 96 1.38 -4.36 2.92
CA ALA A 96 2.27 -4.36 1.77
C ALA A 96 3.61 -3.74 2.18
N ASN A 97 4.62 -4.59 2.40
CA ASN A 97 6.00 -4.15 2.61
C ASN A 97 6.51 -3.42 1.37
N LEU A 98 6.67 -2.10 1.46
CA LEU A 98 7.21 -1.27 0.39
C LEU A 98 8.67 -0.92 0.68
N VAL A 99 9.49 -0.99 -0.37
CA VAL A 99 10.87 -0.50 -0.37
C VAL A 99 11.03 0.49 -1.51
N VAL A 100 11.55 1.67 -1.21
CA VAL A 100 11.79 2.77 -2.14
C VAL A 100 13.27 3.14 -2.06
N THR A 101 13.93 3.27 -3.21
CA THR A 101 15.36 3.61 -3.29
C THR A 101 15.51 5.10 -3.60
N THR A 102 16.35 5.84 -2.88
CA THR A 102 16.67 7.23 -3.21
C THR A 102 18.17 7.49 -3.03
N SER A 103 18.67 8.63 -3.52
CA SER A 103 20.07 9.02 -3.35
C SER A 103 20.18 10.27 -2.47
N LYS A 104 20.99 10.19 -1.42
CA LYS A 104 21.40 11.35 -0.61
C LYS A 104 22.49 12.10 -1.37
N VAL A 105 22.12 13.21 -1.99
CA VAL A 105 23.01 14.08 -2.77
C VAL A 105 23.72 15.12 -1.92
N SER A 106 23.36 15.25 -0.65
CA SER A 106 24.03 16.15 0.30
C SER A 106 25.40 15.65 0.77
N THR A 107 25.81 14.43 0.39
CA THR A 107 27.10 13.83 0.73
C THR A 107 27.93 13.61 -0.54
N ALA A 108 29.26 13.76 -0.43
CA ALA A 108 30.20 13.43 -1.49
C ALA A 108 31.07 12.24 -1.03
N PRO A 109 30.99 11.05 -1.65
CA PRO A 109 30.11 10.70 -2.77
C PRO A 109 28.63 10.58 -2.36
N PRO A 110 27.68 10.73 -3.30
CA PRO A 110 26.26 10.47 -3.04
C PRO A 110 26.05 9.05 -2.53
N GLN A 111 25.20 8.90 -1.52
CA GLN A 111 24.92 7.60 -0.91
C GLN A 111 23.52 7.13 -1.23
N LEU A 112 23.38 5.84 -1.54
CA LEU A 112 22.08 5.22 -1.73
C LEU A 112 21.39 5.01 -0.38
N VAL A 113 20.12 5.40 -0.30
CA VAL A 113 19.25 5.30 0.87
C VAL A 113 18.03 4.45 0.53
N LEU A 114 17.66 3.56 1.45
CA LEU A 114 16.48 2.71 1.36
C LEU A 114 15.42 3.20 2.34
N PHE A 115 14.26 3.59 1.81
CA PHE A 115 13.06 3.88 2.57
C PHE A 115 12.14 2.67 2.60
N ARG A 116 11.57 2.38 3.77
CA ARG A 116 10.73 1.20 3.98
C ARG A 116 9.52 1.51 4.80
N SER A 117 8.45 0.77 4.55
CA SER A 117 7.29 0.72 5.44
C SER A 117 7.50 -0.22 6.64
N TYR A 118 8.60 -0.97 6.68
CA TYR A 118 8.89 -1.94 7.73
C TYR A 118 10.34 -1.84 8.23
N ALA A 119 10.56 -2.26 9.47
CA ALA A 119 11.89 -2.40 10.05
C ALA A 119 12.39 -3.86 9.94
N PRO A 120 13.64 -4.11 9.52
CA PRO A 120 14.24 -5.43 9.63
C PRO A 120 14.37 -5.84 11.10
N ARG A 121 14.37 -7.15 11.37
CA ARG A 121 14.44 -7.73 12.72
C ARG A 121 15.86 -7.65 13.31
N ILE A 122 16.37 -6.44 13.49
CA ILE A 122 17.69 -6.13 14.05
C ILE A 122 17.55 -5.25 15.29
N ASP A 123 18.58 -5.24 16.14
CA ASP A 123 18.57 -4.40 17.35
C ASP A 123 18.54 -2.90 16.96
N PRO A 124 17.80 -2.04 17.68
CA PRO A 124 17.69 -0.61 17.35
C PRO A 124 19.04 0.13 17.25
N LYS A 125 20.06 -0.30 18.01
CA LYS A 125 21.41 0.27 17.93
C LYS A 125 22.10 -0.05 16.60
N GLU A 126 21.96 -1.27 16.10
CA GLU A 126 22.50 -1.66 14.79
C GLU A 126 21.69 -1.04 13.65
N PHE A 127 20.39 -0.85 13.87
CA PHE A 127 19.52 -0.18 12.91
C PHE A 127 20.01 1.23 12.57
N GLU A 128 20.38 2.01 13.59
CA GLU A 128 20.93 3.35 13.40
C GLU A 128 22.36 3.32 12.82
N GLN A 129 23.21 2.38 13.26
CA GLN A 129 24.57 2.21 12.73
C GLN A 129 24.60 1.84 11.24
N LEU A 130 23.64 1.02 10.79
CA LEU A 130 23.49 0.62 9.39
C LEU A 130 22.82 1.71 8.53
N GLY A 131 22.42 2.83 9.15
CA GLY A 131 21.81 3.96 8.47
C GLY A 131 20.36 3.71 8.04
N TYR A 132 19.64 2.78 8.69
CA TYR A 132 18.21 2.61 8.45
C TYR A 132 17.42 3.74 9.09
N PHE A 133 16.31 4.07 8.44
CA PHE A 133 15.42 5.09 8.93
C PHE A 133 14.15 4.49 9.52
N ASP A 134 13.67 5.10 10.60
CA ASP A 134 12.42 4.72 11.26
C ASP A 134 11.21 4.88 10.30
N PRO A 135 10.51 3.78 9.96
CA PRO A 135 9.36 3.80 9.06
C PRO A 135 8.25 4.76 9.50
N ASN A 136 8.06 4.95 10.82
CA ASN A 136 6.98 5.78 11.35
C ASN A 136 7.27 7.28 11.23
N LYS A 137 8.54 7.65 11.11
CA LYS A 137 8.96 9.06 11.00
C LYS A 137 8.99 9.54 9.56
N ILE A 138 9.08 8.64 8.60
CA ILE A 138 9.18 8.99 7.18
C ILE A 138 7.86 8.73 6.49
N LEU A 139 7.25 9.85 6.10
CA LEU A 139 6.11 9.81 5.20
C LEU A 139 6.57 9.31 3.83
N LEU A 140 6.23 8.07 3.51
CA LEU A 140 6.67 7.36 2.31
C LEU A 140 6.30 8.08 1.01
N TRP A 141 5.19 8.82 0.98
CA TRP A 141 4.82 9.65 -0.17
C TRP A 141 5.84 10.78 -0.44
N LYS A 142 6.48 11.34 0.61
CA LYS A 142 7.55 12.34 0.46
C LYS A 142 8.76 11.70 -0.19
N ALA A 143 9.12 10.49 0.25
CA ALA A 143 10.21 9.72 -0.31
C ALA A 143 9.97 9.36 -1.79
N ILE A 144 8.78 8.84 -2.14
CA ILE A 144 8.40 8.50 -3.52
C ILE A 144 8.47 9.72 -4.44
N ARG A 145 8.11 10.91 -3.95
CA ARG A 145 8.26 12.15 -4.71
C ARG A 145 9.72 12.46 -5.06
N CYS A 146 10.66 12.15 -4.17
CA CYS A 146 12.08 12.34 -4.44
C CYS A 146 12.60 11.36 -5.51
N THR A 147 12.01 10.18 -5.62
CA THR A 147 12.41 9.12 -6.57
C THR A 147 11.84 9.28 -7.96
N SER A 148 10.78 10.05 -8.10
CA SER A 148 10.25 10.46 -9.40
C SER A 148 10.87 11.76 -9.91
N ALA A 149 11.88 12.30 -9.21
CA ALA A 149 12.48 13.58 -9.57
C ALA A 149 13.34 13.45 -10.83
N ALA A 150 12.77 13.79 -11.99
CA ALA A 150 13.60 14.12 -13.14
C ALA A 150 14.51 15.31 -12.75
N PRO A 151 15.87 15.18 -12.79
CA PRO A 151 16.81 16.12 -12.17
C PRO A 151 16.67 17.57 -12.66
N VAL A 152 16.04 17.77 -13.81
CA VAL A 152 15.82 19.06 -14.46
C VAL A 152 14.48 19.70 -14.05
N TYR A 153 13.49 18.90 -13.66
CA TYR A 153 12.11 19.36 -13.47
C TYR A 153 11.71 19.48 -12.00
N PHE A 154 12.26 18.64 -11.11
CA PHE A 154 11.89 18.63 -9.70
C PHE A 154 13.11 18.89 -8.82
N PRO A 155 13.07 19.90 -7.93
CA PRO A 155 14.14 20.11 -6.99
C PRO A 155 14.23 18.93 -6.02
N GLY A 156 15.46 18.60 -5.60
CA GLY A 156 15.69 17.63 -4.53
C GLY A 156 15.00 18.07 -3.24
N PHE A 157 14.55 17.09 -2.45
CA PHE A 157 13.84 17.32 -1.20
C PHE A 157 14.71 16.85 -0.04
N ASN A 158 14.98 17.74 0.93
CA ASN A 158 15.84 17.47 2.10
C ASN A 158 17.22 16.88 1.74
N GLY A 159 17.85 17.34 0.66
CA GLY A 159 19.16 16.82 0.22
C GLY A 159 19.10 15.40 -0.37
N MET A 160 17.89 14.92 -0.69
CA MET A 160 17.65 13.67 -1.40
C MET A 160 17.13 13.99 -2.80
N ALA A 161 17.64 13.27 -3.78
CA ALA A 161 17.18 13.35 -5.14
C ALA A 161 17.38 11.99 -5.79
N ASP A 162 16.45 11.58 -6.62
CA ASP A 162 16.63 10.40 -7.44
C ASP A 162 16.03 10.64 -8.82
N GLY A 163 16.93 10.53 -9.79
CA GLY A 163 16.74 10.72 -11.21
C GLY A 163 17.82 9.95 -11.97
N ALA A 164 18.01 8.68 -11.59
CA ALA A 164 19.04 7.79 -12.12
C ALA A 164 20.50 8.18 -11.81
N ILE A 165 20.74 9.10 -10.86
CA ILE A 165 22.08 9.51 -10.41
C ILE A 165 22.93 8.31 -9.96
N PHE A 166 22.30 7.27 -9.40
CA PHE A 166 22.99 6.11 -8.83
C PHE A 166 22.45 4.74 -9.29
N CYS A 167 21.73 4.65 -10.43
CA CYS A 167 21.14 3.40 -10.94
C CYS A 167 20.39 2.59 -9.85
N ASN A 168 19.39 3.24 -9.25
CA ASN A 168 18.61 2.75 -8.12
C ASN A 168 17.70 1.57 -8.52
N ASN A 169 18.27 0.36 -8.62
CA ASN A 169 17.47 -0.85 -8.84
C ASN A 169 17.02 -1.41 -7.46
N PRO A 170 15.73 -1.27 -7.08
CA PRO A 170 15.26 -1.71 -5.77
C PRO A 170 15.41 -3.23 -5.56
N CYS A 171 15.38 -4.02 -6.63
CA CYS A 171 15.50 -5.48 -6.56
C CYS A 171 16.91 -5.92 -6.16
N ILE A 172 17.95 -5.43 -6.85
CA ILE A 172 19.35 -5.78 -6.51
C ILE A 172 19.70 -5.32 -5.08
N MET A 173 19.14 -4.19 -4.65
CA MET A 173 19.37 -3.65 -3.32
C MET A 173 18.73 -4.50 -2.24
N ALA A 174 17.48 -4.91 -2.43
CA ALA A 174 16.80 -5.83 -1.53
C ALA A 174 17.53 -7.19 -1.44
N MET A 175 18.02 -7.72 -2.56
CA MET A 175 18.80 -8.97 -2.57
C MET A 175 20.13 -8.84 -1.84
N THR A 176 20.86 -7.75 -2.08
CA THR A 176 22.15 -7.48 -1.43
C THR A 176 21.98 -7.35 0.08
N GLU A 177 20.93 -6.66 0.50
CA GLU A 177 20.58 -6.54 1.90
C GLU A 177 20.18 -7.88 2.51
N PHE A 178 19.33 -8.66 1.85
CA PHE A 178 18.95 -9.99 2.33
C PHE A 178 20.18 -10.84 2.62
N ALA A 179 21.17 -10.83 1.72
CA ALA A 179 22.44 -11.51 1.93
C ALA A 179 23.23 -10.96 3.14
N LYS A 180 23.24 -9.64 3.34
CA LYS A 180 23.89 -9.01 4.50
C LYS A 180 23.21 -9.39 5.81
N LEU A 181 21.88 -9.29 5.89
CA LEU A 181 21.10 -9.63 7.08
C LEU A 181 21.24 -11.12 7.42
N LYS A 182 21.18 -12.01 6.42
CA LYS A 182 21.40 -13.44 6.61
C LYS A 182 22.81 -13.73 7.15
N LYS A 183 23.83 -13.00 6.70
CA LYS A 183 25.20 -13.13 7.24
C LYS A 183 25.27 -12.69 8.71
N ILE A 184 24.57 -11.61 9.08
CA ILE A 184 24.48 -11.13 10.47
C ILE A 184 23.75 -12.13 11.36
N GLU A 185 22.62 -12.69 10.90
CA GLU A 185 21.86 -13.72 11.61
C GLU A 185 22.68 -15.00 11.81
N ASN A 186 23.37 -15.47 10.75
CA ASN A 186 24.23 -16.64 10.82
C ASN A 186 25.40 -16.44 11.80
N TYR A 187 26.01 -15.25 11.81
CA TYR A 187 27.08 -14.93 12.77
C TYR A 187 26.57 -14.94 14.22
N ARG A 188 25.29 -14.61 14.43
CA ARG A 188 24.62 -14.60 15.73
C ARG A 188 24.05 -15.96 16.14
N GLY A 189 24.17 -17.00 15.31
CA GLY A 189 23.68 -18.36 15.60
C GLY A 189 22.16 -18.48 15.75
N ARG A 190 21.38 -17.49 15.31
CA ARG A 190 19.91 -17.51 15.39
C ARG A 190 19.35 -18.11 14.10
N VAL A 191 19.20 -19.42 14.09
CA VAL A 191 18.45 -20.13 13.04
C VAL A 191 16.97 -20.09 13.42
N SER A 192 16.15 -19.29 12.73
CA SER A 192 14.70 -19.44 12.79
C SER A 192 14.09 -19.19 11.42
N PHE A 193 13.45 -20.24 10.89
CA PHE A 193 12.63 -20.25 9.67
C PHE A 193 11.37 -19.38 9.80
#